data_AF-A0AAX7TTK2-F1
#
_entry.id   AF-A0AAX7TTK2-F1
#
_cell.length_a   1.000
_cell.length_b   1.000
_cell.length_c   1.000
_cell.angle_alpha   90.00
_cell.angle_beta   90.00
_cell.angle_gamma   90.00
#
_symmetry.space_group_name_H-M   'P 1'
#
loop_
_entity.id
_entity.type
_entity.pdbx_description
1 polymer ?
#
loop_
_entity_poly.entity_id
_entity_poly.type
_entity_poly.pdbx_seq_one_letter_code
_entity_poly.pdbx_strand_id
1 'polypeptide(L)'
;MAGVTGPIGPFDESTEQWSSYTERFGYFVAANDIQDAKLVPIFLSVIGPKTFTLLRSLLQPAKPGSKSFTEIVDTLTKHFSPKPLVIAERFKFHKRNQEEGESVTMFVASLRKLAEHCEFKDVLNDTL
;
A
#
# COMPACT_ATOMS: atom_id res chain seq x y z
N MET A 1 26.61 13.22 21.23
CA MET A 1 25.76 13.94 20.26
C MET A 1 25.16 12.89 19.35
N ALA A 2 23.87 12.59 19.45
CA ALA A 2 23.22 11.68 18.51
C ALA A 2 23.23 12.35 17.14
N GLY A 3 23.88 11.72 16.16
CA GLY A 3 23.94 12.24 14.79
C GLY A 3 22.55 12.21 14.18
N VAL A 4 22.12 13.33 13.59
CA VAL A 4 20.90 13.38 12.77
C VAL A 4 21.04 12.34 11.67
N THR A 5 20.09 11.41 11.58
CA THR A 5 20.09 10.43 10.49
C THR A 5 19.76 11.18 9.21
N GLY A 6 20.51 10.90 8.13
CA GLY A 6 20.33 11.58 6.84
C GLY A 6 18.88 11.50 6.29
N PRO A 7 18.54 12.34 5.30
CA PRO A 7 17.17 12.41 4.79
C PRO A 7 16.73 11.07 4.18
N ILE A 8 15.49 10.66 4.47
CA ILE A 8 14.82 9.59 3.73
C ILE A 8 14.56 10.06 2.29
N GLY A 9 14.84 9.21 1.29
CA GLY A 9 14.49 9.49 -0.11
C GLY A 9 12.96 9.60 -0.31
N PRO A 10 12.50 10.23 -1.40
CA PRO A 10 11.07 10.34 -1.70
C PRO A 10 10.45 8.98 -2.02
N PHE A 11 9.13 8.89 -1.90
CA PHE A 11 8.41 7.70 -2.33
C PHE A 11 8.46 7.58 -3.86
N ASP A 12 8.89 6.42 -4.34
CA ASP A 12 8.86 6.04 -5.75
C ASP A 12 8.26 4.65 -5.91
N GLU A 13 7.03 4.63 -6.42
CA GLU A 13 6.21 3.45 -6.71
C GLU A 13 6.89 2.44 -7.65
N SER A 14 7.88 2.86 -8.45
CA SER A 14 8.67 1.95 -9.30
C SER A 14 9.77 1.19 -8.54
N THR A 15 10.08 1.63 -7.32
CA THR A 15 11.21 1.13 -6.52
C THR A 15 10.80 0.47 -5.21
N GLU A 16 9.72 0.94 -4.58
CA GLU A 16 9.26 0.42 -3.30
C GLU A 16 7.73 0.42 -3.18
N GLN A 17 7.21 -0.47 -2.33
CA GLN A 17 5.80 -0.50 -1.98
C GLN A 17 5.46 0.62 -1.00
N TRP A 18 4.22 1.11 -1.04
CA TRP A 18 3.75 2.17 -0.14
C TRP A 18 3.88 1.79 1.35
N SER A 19 3.61 0.54 1.70
CA SER A 19 3.80 0.01 3.05
C SER A 19 5.27 0.09 3.50
N SER A 20 6.21 -0.27 2.63
CA SER A 20 7.65 -0.18 2.92
C SER A 20 8.09 1.26 3.13
N TYR A 21 7.58 2.20 2.32
CA TYR A 21 7.89 3.62 2.48
C TYR A 21 7.39 4.17 3.82
N THR A 22 6.15 3.87 4.19
CA THR A 22 5.56 4.33 5.46
C THR A 22 6.27 3.73 6.67
N GLU A 23 6.71 2.48 6.60
CA GLU A 23 7.53 1.84 7.63
C GLU A 23 8.90 2.53 7.77
N ARG A 24 9.59 2.79 6.66
CA ARG A 24 10.86 3.53 6.66
C ARG A 24 10.72 4.93 7.26
N PHE A 25 9.62 5.62 6.95
CA PHE A 25 9.31 6.91 7.57
C PHE A 25 9.12 6.77 9.09
N GLY A 26 8.48 5.69 9.56
CA GLY A 26 8.40 5.37 10.99
C GLY A 26 9.76 5.22 11.67
N TYR A 27 10.69 4.47 11.05
CA TYR A 27 12.06 4.38 11.57
C TYR A 27 12.80 5.71 11.54
N PHE A 28 12.60 6.54 10.50
CA PHE A 28 13.17 7.88 10.43
C PHE A 28 12.66 8.79 11.56
N VAL A 29 11.37 8.73 11.88
CA VAL A 29 10.74 9.45 13.00
C VAL A 29 11.36 9.03 14.33
N ALA A 30 11.49 7.71 14.56
CA ALA A 30 12.06 7.16 15.78
C ALA A 30 13.55 7.51 15.93
N ALA A 31 14.34 7.39 14.87
CA ALA A 31 15.78 7.63 14.90
C ALA A 31 16.15 9.12 15.12
N ASN A 32 15.24 10.05 14.81
CA ASN A 32 15.46 11.48 14.92
C ASN A 32 14.62 12.15 16.05
N ASP A 33 13.97 11.36 16.91
CA ASP A 33 13.11 11.84 18.00
C ASP A 33 12.10 12.91 17.56
N ILE A 34 11.50 12.69 16.38
CA ILE A 34 10.60 13.66 15.76
C ILE A 34 9.32 13.77 16.60
N GLN A 35 9.07 14.98 17.10
CA GLN A 35 7.87 15.32 17.86
C GLN A 35 6.63 15.32 16.96
N ASP A 36 5.47 14.93 17.51
CA ASP A 36 4.18 14.84 16.79
C ASP A 36 3.82 16.12 16.02
N ALA A 37 4.08 17.30 16.60
CA ALA A 37 3.81 18.59 15.97
C ALA A 37 4.60 18.81 14.65
N LYS A 38 5.72 18.11 14.47
CA LYS A 38 6.56 18.19 13.26
C LYS A 38 6.31 17.04 12.29
N LEU A 39 5.55 16.02 12.68
CA LEU A 39 5.34 14.80 11.90
C LEU A 39 4.75 15.10 10.51
N VAL A 40 3.64 15.85 10.47
CA VAL A 40 2.97 16.22 9.20
C VAL A 40 3.85 17.13 8.33
N PRO A 41 4.40 18.25 8.82
CA PRO A 41 5.30 19.09 8.01
C PRO A 41 6.50 18.33 7.44
N ILE A 42 7.13 17.48 8.25
CA ILE A 42 8.27 16.68 7.81
C ILE A 42 7.83 15.67 6.74
N PHE A 43 6.76 14.91 6.99
CA PHE A 43 6.25 13.94 6.02
C PHE A 43 5.98 14.60 4.66
N LEU A 44 5.25 15.72 4.65
CA LEU A 44 4.92 16.45 3.43
C LEU A 44 6.17 16.99 2.69
N SER A 45 7.27 17.25 3.40
CA SER A 45 8.54 17.67 2.79
C SER A 45 9.33 16.52 2.18
N VAL A 46 9.22 15.29 2.72
CA VAL A 46 10.05 14.15 2.30
C VAL A 46 9.34 13.19 1.35
N ILE A 47 8.00 13.17 1.28
CA ILE A 47 7.23 12.23 0.42
C ILE A 47 7.45 12.38 -1.08
N GLY A 48 8.06 13.50 -1.48
CA GLY A 48 8.37 13.81 -2.87
C GLY A 48 7.23 14.53 -3.61
N PRO A 49 7.57 15.26 -4.68
CA PRO A 49 6.65 16.17 -5.36
C PRO A 49 5.48 15.46 -6.06
N LYS A 50 5.72 14.27 -6.65
CA LYS A 50 4.68 13.46 -7.33
C LYS A 50 3.58 13.07 -6.33
N THR A 51 3.98 12.46 -5.22
CA THR A 51 3.09 11.99 -4.15
C THR A 51 2.36 13.14 -3.47
N PHE A 52 3.07 14.25 -3.19
CA PHE A 52 2.46 15.45 -2.62
C PHE A 52 1.40 16.05 -3.54
N THR A 53 1.65 16.11 -4.86
CA THR A 53 0.69 16.63 -5.84
C THR A 53 -0.56 15.75 -5.90
N LEU A 54 -0.40 14.43 -5.91
CA LEU A 54 -1.50 13.49 -5.82
C LEU A 54 -2.32 13.71 -4.54
N LEU A 55 -1.67 13.76 -3.38
CA LEU A 55 -2.34 13.98 -2.09
C LEU A 55 -3.16 15.27 -2.10
N ARG A 56 -2.60 16.36 -2.64
CA ARG A 56 -3.28 17.65 -2.75
C ARG A 56 -4.54 17.57 -3.61
N SER A 57 -4.51 16.80 -4.69
CA SER A 57 -5.68 16.54 -5.54
C SER A 57 -6.73 15.70 -4.82
N LEU A 58 -6.32 14.64 -4.11
CA LEU A 58 -7.23 13.76 -3.37
C LEU A 58 -7.93 14.45 -2.19
N LEU A 59 -7.29 15.45 -1.58
CA LEU A 59 -7.81 16.15 -0.41
C LEU A 59 -8.65 17.40 -0.73
N GLN A 60 -8.83 17.77 -2.00
CA GLN A 60 -9.62 18.95 -2.35
C GLN A 60 -11.03 18.90 -1.72
N PRO A 61 -11.53 20.00 -1.14
CA PRO A 61 -10.96 21.36 -1.11
C PRO A 61 -10.00 21.65 0.07
N ALA A 62 -9.72 20.67 0.93
CA ALA A 62 -8.84 20.84 2.09
C ALA A 62 -7.34 20.88 1.69
N LYS A 63 -6.51 21.44 2.57
CA LYS A 63 -5.04 21.47 2.39
C LYS A 63 -4.40 20.25 3.06
N PRO A 64 -3.37 19.62 2.48
CA PRO A 64 -2.67 18.51 3.14
C PRO A 64 -2.18 18.81 4.56
N GLY A 65 -1.64 20.00 4.79
CA GLY A 65 -1.14 20.40 6.11
C GLY A 65 -2.21 20.65 7.18
N SER A 66 -3.50 20.67 6.83
CA SER A 66 -4.60 20.77 7.81
C SER A 66 -5.14 19.41 8.23
N LYS A 67 -4.56 18.31 7.75
CA LYS A 67 -4.96 16.93 8.07
C LYS A 67 -4.01 16.31 9.07
N SER A 68 -4.52 15.38 9.86
CA SER A 68 -3.69 14.54 10.72
C SER A 68 -2.80 13.62 9.89
N PHE A 69 -1.70 13.16 10.49
CA PHE A 69 -0.80 12.21 9.83
C PHE A 69 -1.52 10.92 9.41
N THR A 70 -2.41 10.41 10.28
CA THR A 70 -3.22 9.22 10.01
C THR A 70 -4.16 9.42 8.82
N GLU A 71 -4.90 10.53 8.74
CA GLU A 71 -5.76 10.83 7.58
C GLU A 71 -4.97 10.91 6.27
N ILE A 72 -3.76 11.48 6.31
CA ILE A 72 -2.88 11.58 5.14
C ILE A 72 -2.44 10.19 4.69
N VAL A 73 -1.90 9.38 5.60
CA VAL A 73 -1.43 8.02 5.30
C VAL A 73 -2.60 7.18 4.80
N ASP A 74 -3.76 7.21 5.43
CA ASP A 74 -4.94 6.46 4.99
C ASP A 74 -5.41 6.85 3.59
N THR A 75 -5.38 8.14 3.26
CA THR A 75 -5.77 8.64 1.93
C THR A 75 -4.82 8.08 0.86
N LEU A 76 -3.52 8.10 1.11
CA LEU A 76 -2.51 7.58 0.19
C LEU A 76 -2.52 6.04 0.13
N THR A 77 -2.73 5.36 1.26
CA THR A 77 -2.89 3.91 1.32
C THR A 77 -4.06 3.44 0.47
N LYS A 78 -5.21 4.12 0.52
CA LYS A 78 -6.34 3.80 -0.35
C LYS A 78 -6.02 3.92 -1.85
N HIS A 79 -5.05 4.76 -2.21
CA HIS A 79 -4.64 4.97 -3.60
C HIS A 79 -3.57 3.99 -4.07
N PHE A 80 -2.47 3.84 -3.30
CA PHE A 80 -1.32 3.00 -3.67
C PHE A 80 -1.46 1.54 -3.23
N SER A 81 -2.31 1.28 -2.26
CA SER A 81 -2.61 -0.07 -1.77
C SER A 81 -4.13 -0.24 -1.66
N PRO A 82 -4.87 -0.05 -2.77
CA PRO A 82 -6.30 -0.27 -2.75
C PRO A 82 -6.52 -1.71 -2.26
N LYS A 83 -7.44 -1.89 -1.31
CA LYS A 83 -7.85 -3.24 -0.94
C LYS A 83 -8.16 -4.00 -2.23
N PRO A 84 -7.63 -5.22 -2.41
CA PRO A 84 -7.96 -6.01 -3.60
C PRO A 84 -9.46 -5.97 -3.77
N LEU A 85 -9.93 -5.46 -4.91
CA LEU A 85 -11.35 -5.49 -5.20
C LEU A 85 -11.69 -6.96 -5.25
N VAL A 86 -12.38 -7.44 -4.21
CA VAL A 86 -12.80 -8.84 -4.10
C VAL A 86 -13.44 -9.31 -5.40
N ILE A 87 -14.18 -8.43 -6.07
CA ILE A 87 -14.80 -8.66 -7.38
C ILE A 87 -13.74 -8.89 -8.49
N ALA A 88 -12.65 -8.12 -8.53
CA ALA A 88 -11.58 -8.29 -9.51
C ALA A 88 -10.75 -9.56 -9.24
N GLU A 89 -10.45 -9.87 -7.97
CA GLU A 89 -9.76 -11.11 -7.61
C GLU A 89 -10.63 -12.34 -7.90
N ARG A 90 -11.93 -12.29 -7.58
CA ARG A 90 -12.90 -13.33 -7.97
C ARG A 90 -12.99 -13.46 -9.49
N PHE A 91 -12.98 -12.36 -10.22
CA PHE A 91 -12.95 -12.40 -11.68
C PHE A 91 -11.67 -13.09 -12.20
N LYS A 92 -10.49 -12.79 -11.65
CA LYS A 92 -9.24 -13.48 -12.01
C LYS A 92 -9.30 -14.96 -11.68
N PHE A 93 -9.81 -15.32 -10.51
CA PHE A 93 -10.03 -16.70 -10.09
C PHE A 93 -10.95 -17.44 -11.08
N HIS A 94 -12.13 -16.90 -11.38
CA HIS A 94 -13.09 -17.52 -12.30
C HIS A 94 -12.63 -17.52 -13.76
N LYS A 95 -11.68 -16.66 -14.13
CA LYS A 95 -11.10 -16.62 -15.49
C LYS A 95 -9.90 -17.56 -15.65
N ARG A 96 -9.36 -18.12 -14.55
CA ARG A 96 -8.19 -19.00 -14.62
C ARG A 96 -8.61 -20.36 -15.19
N ASN A 97 -8.14 -20.65 -16.40
CA ASN A 97 -8.29 -21.95 -17.07
C ASN A 97 -6.99 -22.74 -16.98
N GLN A 98 -7.07 -24.07 -16.81
CA GLN A 98 -5.89 -24.95 -16.81
C GLN A 98 -5.08 -24.76 -18.10
N GLU A 99 -3.77 -24.58 -17.96
CA GLU A 99 -2.88 -24.36 -19.10
C GLU A 99 -2.53 -25.69 -19.79
N GLU A 100 -2.15 -25.63 -21.06
CA GLU A 100 -1.76 -26.82 -21.82
C GLU A 100 -0.48 -27.44 -21.20
N GLY A 101 -0.56 -28.70 -20.79
CA GLY A 101 0.53 -29.39 -20.09
C GLY A 101 0.58 -29.15 -18.57
N GLU A 102 -0.29 -28.31 -18.01
CA GLU A 102 -0.43 -28.16 -16.56
C GLU A 102 -1.13 -29.39 -15.98
N SER A 103 -0.61 -29.96 -14.89
CA SER A 103 -1.30 -31.05 -14.19
C SER A 103 -2.44 -30.51 -13.32
N VAL A 104 -3.45 -31.34 -13.06
CA VAL A 104 -4.61 -30.96 -12.22
C VAL A 104 -4.17 -30.48 -10.83
N THR A 105 -3.16 -31.10 -10.23
CA THR A 105 -2.63 -30.69 -8.93
C THR A 105 -1.97 -29.31 -8.96
N MET A 106 -1.28 -28.97 -10.06
CA MET A 106 -0.68 -27.64 -10.26
C MET A 106 -1.75 -26.58 -10.50
N PHE A 107 -2.79 -26.93 -11.25
CA PHE A 107 -3.93 -26.06 -11.48
C PHE A 107 -4.66 -25.71 -10.18
N VAL A 108 -4.98 -26.72 -9.35
CA VAL A 108 -5.62 -26.52 -8.04
C VAL A 108 -4.74 -25.70 -7.09
N ALA A 109 -3.42 -25.91 -7.09
CA ALA A 109 -2.50 -25.10 -6.30
C ALA A 109 -2.51 -23.62 -6.74
N SER A 110 -2.55 -23.37 -8.05
CA SER A 110 -2.66 -22.03 -8.62
C SER A 110 -3.99 -21.35 -8.28
N LEU A 111 -5.11 -22.08 -8.36
CA LEU A 111 -6.43 -21.58 -7.95
C LEU A 111 -6.47 -21.23 -6.46
N ARG A 112 -5.90 -22.08 -5.59
CA ARG A 112 -5.79 -21.81 -4.15
C ARG A 112 -5.00 -20.52 -3.86
N LYS A 113 -3.93 -20.27 -4.62
CA LYS A 113 -3.15 -19.03 -4.52
C LYS A 113 -3.97 -17.80 -4.93
N LEU A 114 -4.74 -17.89 -6.03
CA LEU A 114 -5.61 -16.79 -6.48
C LEU A 114 -6.76 -16.52 -5.50
N ALA A 115 -7.25 -17.56 -4.82
CA ALA A 115 -8.34 -17.45 -3.87
C ALA A 115 -7.99 -16.69 -2.58
N GLU A 116 -6.70 -16.51 -2.26
CA GLU A 116 -6.21 -15.84 -1.05
C GLU A 116 -6.78 -14.43 -0.88
N HIS A 117 -7.01 -13.72 -1.99
CA HIS A 117 -7.54 -12.35 -2.00
C HIS A 117 -9.01 -12.26 -2.45
N CYS A 118 -9.69 -13.40 -2.62
CA CYS A 118 -11.09 -13.48 -3.07
C CYS A 118 -12.12 -13.46 -1.92
N GLU A 119 -11.65 -13.45 -0.67
CA GLU A 119 -12.48 -13.52 0.54
C GLU A 119 -13.53 -14.66 0.48
N PHE A 120 -13.19 -15.82 -0.08
CA PHE A 120 -14.12 -16.96 -0.15
C PHE A 120 -14.38 -17.59 1.23
N LYS A 121 -13.52 -17.35 2.24
CA LYS A 121 -13.69 -17.84 3.61
C LYS A 121 -14.07 -19.34 3.60
N ASP A 122 -15.23 -19.69 4.16
CA ASP A 122 -15.68 -21.07 4.37
C ASP A 122 -16.14 -21.78 3.08
N VAL A 123 -16.41 -21.05 1.98
CA VAL A 123 -16.83 -21.64 0.70
C VAL A 123 -15.67 -21.94 -0.26
N LEU A 124 -14.42 -21.76 0.16
CA LEU A 124 -13.24 -21.99 -0.67
C LEU A 124 -13.21 -23.38 -1.30
N ASN A 125 -13.51 -24.44 -0.52
CA ASN A 125 -13.46 -25.80 -1.02
C ASN A 125 -14.61 -26.13 -1.99
N ASP A 126 -15.75 -25.43 -1.90
CA ASP A 126 -16.88 -25.58 -2.83
C ASP A 126 -16.64 -24.81 -4.14
N THR A 127 -15.72 -23.84 -4.13
CA THR A 127 -15.35 -23.01 -5.30
C THR A 127 -14.16 -23.52 -6.12
N LEU A 128 -13.43 -24.53 -5.63
CA LEU A 128 -12.27 -25.15 -6.28
C LEU A 128 -12.68 -26.36 -7.12
#